data_AF-A0A9X8VBR4-F1
#
_entry.id   AF-A0A9X8VBR4-F1
#
_cell.length_a   1.000
_cell.length_b   1.000
_cell.length_c   1.000
_cell.angle_alpha   90.00
_cell.angle_beta   90.00
_cell.angle_gamma   90.00
#
_symmetry.space_group_name_H-M   'P 1'
#
loop_
_entity.id
_entity.type
_entity.pdbx_description
1 polymer ?
#
loop_
_entity_poly.entity_id
_entity_poly.type
_entity_poly.pdbx_seq_one_letter_code
_entity_poly.pdbx_strand_id
1 'polypeptide(L)'
;FLHEHDHVEARLTREEDEFIPLFQRVEIAHQHQADLFISIHADGFTSPSASGASVFALSNRGASSAMARYLSNRENAADDVAGGKYKDQD
;
A
#
# COMPACT_ATOMS: atom_id res chain seq x y z
N PHE A 1 -16.85 -4.92 -12.79
CA PHE A 1 -15.88 -6.00 -13.04
C PHE A 1 -15.64 -6.87 -11.80
N LEU A 2 -15.00 -6.41 -10.71
CA LEU A 2 -14.87 -7.28 -9.51
C LEU A 2 -16.21 -7.61 -8.85
N HIS A 3 -17.10 -6.62 -8.74
CA HIS A 3 -18.47 -6.80 -8.23
C HIS A 3 -19.39 -7.61 -9.15
N GLU A 4 -18.93 -8.00 -10.35
CA GLU A 4 -19.70 -8.87 -11.26
C GLU A 4 -19.41 -10.35 -11.01
N HIS A 5 -18.46 -10.68 -10.13
CA HIS A 5 -18.14 -12.06 -9.75
C HIS A 5 -18.82 -12.42 -8.42
N ASP A 6 -19.66 -13.45 -8.43
CA ASP A 6 -20.46 -13.91 -7.27
C ASP A 6 -19.63 -14.37 -6.06
N HIS A 7 -18.32 -14.54 -6.23
CA HIS A 7 -17.39 -15.01 -5.20
C HIS A 7 -16.36 -13.96 -4.79
N VAL A 8 -16.51 -12.71 -5.24
CA VAL A 8 -15.58 -11.63 -4.92
C VAL A 8 -16.35 -10.44 -4.35
N GLU A 9 -16.02 -10.09 -3.11
CA GLU A 9 -16.42 -8.83 -2.50
C GLU A 9 -15.21 -7.89 -2.47
N ALA A 10 -15.32 -6.74 -3.12
CA ALA A 10 -14.26 -5.72 -3.11
C ALA A 10 -14.63 -4.57 -2.16
N ARG A 11 -13.68 -4.17 -1.33
CA ARG A 11 -13.77 -3.04 -0.39
C ARG A 11 -12.55 -2.15 -0.58
N LEU A 12 -12.72 -0.83 -0.47
CA LEU A 12 -11.62 0.13 -0.53
C LEU A 12 -11.25 0.59 0.89
N THR A 13 -9.98 0.93 1.10
CA THR A 13 -9.52 1.56 2.34
C THR A 13 -9.91 3.04 2.45
N ARG A 14 -10.27 3.67 1.32
CA ARG A 14 -10.83 5.02 1.20
C ARG A 14 -11.59 5.15 -0.12
N GLU A 15 -12.61 6.01 -0.16
CA GLU A 15 -13.37 6.30 -1.39
C GLU A 15 -13.10 7.71 -1.94
N GLU A 16 -12.58 8.61 -1.10
CA GLU A 16 -12.26 10.00 -1.45
C GLU A 16 -10.74 10.27 -1.37
N ASP A 17 -10.34 11.48 -1.77
CA ASP A 17 -8.95 11.93 -1.71
C ASP A 17 -8.56 12.36 -0.28
N GLU A 18 -8.44 11.36 0.58
CA GLU A 18 -8.05 11.53 1.97
C GLU A 18 -6.83 10.65 2.32
N PHE A 19 -6.09 11.10 3.33
CA PHE A 19 -4.96 10.35 3.84
C PHE A 19 -5.42 9.35 4.92
N ILE A 20 -5.13 8.06 4.69
CA ILE A 20 -5.30 6.99 5.69
C ILE A 20 -3.89 6.51 6.10
N PRO A 21 -3.53 6.56 7.40
CA PRO A 21 -2.27 6.01 7.92
C PRO A 21 -2.07 4.55 7.55
N LEU A 22 -0.82 4.10 7.41
CA LEU A 22 -0.52 2.74 6.95
C LEU A 22 -1.13 1.67 7.87
N PHE A 23 -1.03 1.85 9.20
CA PHE A 23 -1.59 0.89 10.16
C PHE A 23 -3.12 0.77 10.03
N GLN A 24 -3.83 1.88 9.84
CA GLN A 24 -5.29 1.89 9.70
C GLN A 24 -5.75 1.15 8.45
N ARG A 25 -4.98 1.19 7.36
CA ARG A 25 -5.29 0.41 6.15
C ARG A 25 -5.30 -1.08 6.43
N VAL A 26 -4.37 -1.56 7.26
CA VAL A 26 -4.30 -2.96 7.70
C VAL A 26 -5.45 -3.28 8.65
N GLU A 27 -5.79 -2.38 9.57
CA GLU A 27 -6.94 -2.56 10.46
C GLU A 27 -8.27 -2.67 9.71
N ILE A 28 -8.50 -1.83 8.70
CA ILE A 28 -9.70 -1.91 7.84
C ILE A 28 -9.79 -3.29 7.19
N ALA A 29 -8.67 -3.81 6.67
CA ALA A 29 -8.64 -5.15 6.07
C ALA A 29 -8.98 -6.25 7.08
N HIS A 30 -8.45 -6.17 8.30
CA HIS A 30 -8.77 -7.11 9.37
C HIS A 30 -10.24 -7.02 9.83
N GLN A 31 -10.78 -5.81 9.96
CA GLN A 31 -12.18 -5.57 10.35
C GLN A 31 -13.17 -6.18 9.35
N HIS A 32 -12.83 -6.16 8.06
CA HIS A 32 -13.61 -6.78 7.00
C HIS A 32 -13.26 -8.26 6.77
N GLN A 33 -12.38 -8.85 7.59
CA GLN A 33 -11.93 -10.23 7.45
C GLN A 33 -11.44 -10.55 6.02
N ALA A 34 -10.72 -9.60 5.40
CA ALA A 34 -10.31 -9.72 4.02
C ALA A 34 -9.38 -10.93 3.80
N ASP A 35 -9.69 -11.77 2.83
CA ASP A 35 -8.84 -12.89 2.42
C ASP A 35 -7.57 -12.42 1.68
N LEU A 36 -7.65 -11.24 1.04
CA LEU A 36 -6.57 -10.64 0.26
C LEU A 36 -6.54 -9.13 0.45
N PHE A 37 -5.35 -8.60 0.72
CA PHE A 37 -5.09 -7.17 0.74
C PHE A 37 -4.21 -6.78 -0.45
N ILE A 38 -4.68 -5.85 -1.28
CA ILE A 38 -3.94 -5.32 -2.43
C ILE A 38 -3.77 -3.81 -2.23
N SER A 39 -2.52 -3.37 -2.08
CA SER A 39 -2.17 -1.95 -2.12
C SER A 39 -1.78 -1.55 -3.54
N ILE A 40 -2.38 -0.49 -4.07
CA ILE A 40 -2.16 0.00 -5.44
C ILE A 40 -1.34 1.30 -5.37
N HIS A 41 -0.22 1.33 -6.09
CA HIS A 41 0.73 2.43 -6.09
C HIS A 41 1.15 2.81 -7.51
N ALA A 42 1.54 4.09 -7.67
CA ALA A 42 2.15 4.63 -8.88
C ALA A 42 3.40 5.41 -8.47
N ASP A 43 4.47 4.69 -8.17
CA ASP A 43 5.66 5.25 -7.55
C ASP A 43 6.51 6.06 -8.53
N GLY A 44 7.12 7.13 -8.02
CA GLY A 44 8.08 7.94 -8.79
C GLY A 44 9.51 7.45 -8.59
N PHE A 45 10.31 7.43 -9.66
CA PHE A 45 11.75 7.14 -9.61
C PHE A 45 12.58 8.34 -10.09
N THR A 46 13.86 8.39 -9.72
CA THR A 46 14.74 9.52 -10.07
C THR A 46 15.08 9.57 -11.55
N SER A 47 15.14 8.41 -12.23
CA SER A 47 15.29 8.37 -13.68
C SER A 47 13.92 8.47 -14.36
N PRO A 48 13.71 9.43 -15.28
CA PRO A 48 12.46 9.55 -16.04
C PRO A 48 12.26 8.41 -17.06
N SER A 49 13.30 7.61 -17.33
CA SER A 49 13.20 6.44 -18.21
C SER A 49 12.61 5.20 -17.51
N ALA A 50 12.46 5.24 -16.18
CA ALA A 50 11.88 4.13 -15.43
C ALA A 50 10.40 3.96 -15.80
N SER A 51 10.01 2.74 -16.17
CA SER A 51 8.66 2.42 -16.62
C SER A 51 8.38 0.92 -16.49
N GLY A 52 7.09 0.55 -16.54
CA GLY A 52 6.62 -0.83 -16.42
C GLY A 52 5.84 -1.08 -15.12
N ALA A 53 5.17 -2.23 -15.07
CA ALA A 53 4.46 -2.69 -13.87
C ALA A 53 5.38 -3.53 -12.97
N SER A 54 5.08 -3.59 -11.68
CA SER A 54 5.81 -4.41 -10.71
C SER A 54 4.87 -4.91 -9.63
N VAL A 55 5.17 -6.08 -9.07
CA VAL A 55 4.42 -6.68 -7.97
C VAL A 55 5.40 -6.95 -6.83
N PHE A 56 5.04 -6.53 -5.63
CA PHE A 56 5.81 -6.73 -4.42
C PHE A 56 4.99 -7.52 -3.40
N ALA A 57 5.68 -8.33 -2.61
CA ALA A 57 5.10 -9.06 -1.49
C ALA A 57 6.01 -8.89 -0.27
N LEU A 58 5.44 -9.01 0.92
CA LEU A 58 6.17 -8.89 2.17
C LEU A 58 7.29 -9.94 2.24
N SER A 59 8.50 -9.51 2.62
CA SER A 59 9.64 -10.39 2.85
C SER A 59 10.25 -10.13 4.22
N ASN A 60 10.14 -11.11 5.11
CA ASN A 60 10.77 -11.07 6.43
C ASN A 60 12.30 -11.28 6.38
N ARG A 61 12.87 -11.57 5.20
CA ARG A 61 14.31 -11.79 4.99
C ARG A 61 14.99 -10.62 4.26
N GLY A 62 14.28 -9.52 4.07
CA GLY A 62 14.74 -8.34 3.35
C GLY A 62 14.30 -8.29 1.88
N ALA A 63 14.46 -7.12 1.28
CA ALA A 63 14.03 -6.85 -0.09
C ALA A 63 14.86 -7.62 -1.13
N SER A 64 14.20 -8.10 -2.18
CA SER A 64 14.79 -8.91 -3.27
C SER A 64 15.73 -8.12 -4.18
N SER A 65 15.72 -6.78 -4.12
CA SER A 65 16.58 -5.90 -4.92
C SER A 65 16.77 -4.54 -4.24
N ALA A 66 17.77 -3.78 -4.72
CA ALA A 66 17.97 -2.40 -4.28
C ALA A 66 16.75 -1.51 -4.58
N MET A 67 16.09 -1.72 -5.72
CA MET A 67 14.86 -1.00 -6.08
C MET A 67 13.71 -1.36 -5.14
N ALA A 68 13.49 -2.65 -4.86
CA ALA A 68 12.47 -3.08 -3.91
C ALA A 68 12.71 -2.51 -2.50
N ARG A 69 13.97 -2.40 -2.07
CA ARG A 69 14.32 -1.76 -0.80
C ARG A 69 14.04 -0.26 -0.80
N TYR A 70 14.40 0.43 -1.88
CA TYR A 70 14.16 1.85 -2.02
C TYR A 70 12.66 2.18 -1.97
N LEU A 71 11.85 1.43 -2.72
CA LEU A 71 10.39 1.60 -2.73
C LEU A 71 9.79 1.28 -1.36
N SER A 72 10.16 0.15 -0.74
CA SER A 72 9.66 -0.21 0.60
C SER A 72 9.96 0.88 1.64
N ASN A 73 11.17 1.46 1.63
CA ASN A 73 11.50 2.53 2.55
C ASN A 73 10.68 3.81 2.30
N ARG A 74 10.37 4.12 1.04
CA ARG A 74 9.56 5.30 0.70
C ARG A 74 8.10 5.11 1.07
N GLU A 75 7.53 3.95 0.77
CA GLU A 75 6.13 3.67 1.11
C GLU A 75 5.93 3.60 2.63
N ASN A 76 6.89 3.05 3.38
CA ASN A 76 6.86 3.06 4.85
C ASN A 76 6.99 4.46 5.46
N ALA A 77 7.51 5.43 4.71
CA ALA A 77 7.62 6.83 5.17
C ALA A 77 6.38 7.66 4.82
N ALA A 78 5.31 7.06 4.29
CA ALA A 78 4.09 7.79 3.91
C ALA A 78 3.46 8.51 5.12
N ASP A 79 3.46 7.87 6.29
CA ASP A 79 2.91 8.44 7.53
C ASP A 79 3.78 9.59 8.05
N ASP A 80 5.09 9.55 7.84
CA ASP A 80 5.98 10.66 8.17
C ASP A 80 5.73 11.92 7.32
N VAL A 81 5.39 11.73 6.05
CA VAL A 81 5.27 12.80 5.06
C VAL A 81 3.87 13.42 5.09
N ALA A 82 2.82 12.61 5.16
CA ALA A 82 1.42 13.05 5.06
C ALA A 82 0.63 12.88 6.37
N GLY A 83 1.12 12.05 7.29
CA GLY A 83 0.45 11.70 8.53
C GLY A 83 0.89 12.50 9.75
N GLY A 84 1.30 13.77 9.62
CA GLY A 84 1.82 14.57 10.73
C GLY A 84 0.93 14.66 12.00
N LYS A 85 -0.36 14.28 11.91
CA LYS A 85 -1.30 14.17 13.03
C LYS A 85 -1.39 12.77 13.66
N TYR A 86 -0.78 11.75 13.04
CA TYR A 86 -0.92 10.32 13.34
C TYR A 86 0.42 9.67 13.78
N LYS A 87 1.50 10.44 13.87
CA LYS A 87 2.86 9.97 14.24
C LYS A 87 2.97 9.21 15.57
N ASP A 88 2.04 9.43 16.48
CA ASP A 88 2.06 8.84 17.83
C ASP A 88 1.16 7.59 17.96
N GLN A 89 0.59 7.08 16.86
CA GLN A 89 -0.36 5.96 16.85
C GLN A 89 0.19 4.64 16.29
N ASP A 90 1.48 4.62 15.93
CA ASP A 90 2.21 3.42 15.49
C ASP A 90 2.82 2.62 16.65
#